data_AF-A0A7Y3WSP3-F1
#
_entry.id   AF-A0A7Y3WSP3-F1
#
_cell.length_a   1.000
_cell.length_b   1.000
_cell.length_c   1.000
_cell.angle_alpha   90.00
_cell.angle_beta   90.00
_cell.angle_gamma   90.00
#
_symmetry.space_group_name_H-M   'P 1'
#
loop_
_entity.id
_entity.type
_entity.pdbx_description
1 polymer ?
#
loop_
_entity_poly.entity_id
_entity_poly.type
_entity_poly.pdbx_seq_one_letter_code
_entity_poly.pdbx_strand_id
1 'polypeptide(L)'
;MMVGILTHYDVNNQGAQLQMYALYKRLEELGHSPKLLTYRKNYDFNINENFKNQVSIKSIPFFLKNYLIKKGLGLTLHNARKYKVNQKYRLTTFKYENYAIADIDIAVVGSDEVFSLESGVNIMMYGHAVNTDNIISYAPSFGQTDINRIEKCHCRNLISSGLSKIKAISAIDDNTMEMIEKLIGIEPTIVCDPVLLYDFANTHVKFDLPKQKYLIVYAYDRKKRN
;
A
#
# COMPACT_ATOMS: atom_id res chain seq x y z
N MET A 1 6.77 -18.90 11.48
CA MET A 1 7.54 -17.65 11.53
C MET A 1 6.61 -16.47 11.77
N MET A 2 7.09 -15.48 12.49
CA MET A 2 6.52 -14.15 12.61
C MET A 2 6.93 -13.34 11.36
N VAL A 3 5.94 -12.91 10.56
CA VAL A 3 6.19 -12.25 9.26
C VAL A 3 5.71 -10.80 9.33
N GLY A 4 6.63 -9.85 9.19
CA GLY A 4 6.27 -8.43 9.04
C GLY A 4 5.91 -8.11 7.60
N ILE A 5 4.79 -7.44 7.35
CA ILE A 5 4.37 -6.99 6.02
C ILE A 5 4.48 -5.47 5.95
N LEU A 6 5.27 -4.98 5.01
CA LEU A 6 5.44 -3.56 4.69
C LEU A 6 4.69 -3.23 3.40
N THR A 7 3.52 -2.61 3.54
CA THR A 7 2.71 -2.09 2.44
C THR A 7 1.97 -0.83 2.88
N HIS A 8 1.22 -0.20 1.99
CA HIS A 8 0.32 0.91 2.29
C HIS A 8 -0.83 0.44 3.19
N TYR A 9 -0.59 0.36 4.51
CA TYR A 9 -1.52 -0.25 5.47
C TYR A 9 -2.70 0.64 5.89
N ASP A 10 -2.57 1.96 5.78
CA ASP A 10 -3.60 2.94 6.21
C ASP A 10 -4.10 3.81 5.04
N VAL A 11 -4.33 3.20 3.88
CA VAL A 11 -4.96 3.87 2.74
C VAL A 11 -6.43 3.49 2.62
N ASN A 12 -7.27 4.45 2.21
CA ASN A 12 -8.68 4.19 1.93
C ASN A 12 -8.93 3.77 0.47
N ASN A 13 -7.94 3.13 -0.15
CA ASN A 13 -8.04 2.51 -1.48
C ASN A 13 -8.45 1.03 -1.30
N GLN A 14 -9.49 0.60 -2.02
CA GLN A 14 -9.99 -0.78 -1.91
C GLN A 14 -9.05 -1.80 -2.56
N GLY A 15 -8.34 -1.43 -3.64
CA GLY A 15 -7.35 -2.28 -4.29
C GLY A 15 -6.19 -2.59 -3.35
N ALA A 16 -5.58 -1.55 -2.78
CA ALA A 16 -4.50 -1.68 -1.80
C ALA A 16 -4.92 -2.50 -0.57
N GLN A 17 -6.15 -2.27 -0.06
CA GLN A 17 -6.68 -3.07 1.04
C GLN A 17 -6.87 -4.54 0.67
N LEU A 18 -7.28 -4.83 -0.57
CA LEU A 18 -7.48 -6.19 -1.06
C LEU A 18 -6.14 -6.91 -1.25
N GLN A 19 -5.13 -6.23 -1.82
CA GLN A 19 -3.75 -6.73 -1.93
C GLN A 19 -3.16 -7.06 -0.55
N MET A 20 -3.27 -6.12 0.39
CA MET A 20 -2.84 -6.30 1.77
C MET A 20 -3.55 -7.48 2.45
N TYR A 21 -4.87 -7.58 2.28
CA TYR A 21 -5.67 -8.68 2.83
C TYR A 21 -5.25 -10.03 2.24
N ALA A 22 -5.13 -10.10 0.91
CA ALA A 22 -4.77 -11.32 0.19
C ALA A 22 -3.39 -11.84 0.62
N LEU A 23 -2.39 -10.95 0.68
CA LEU A 23 -1.05 -11.33 1.14
C LEU A 23 -1.06 -11.78 2.61
N TYR A 24 -1.75 -11.04 3.49
CA TYR A 24 -1.86 -11.39 4.90
C TYR A 24 -2.52 -12.76 5.09
N LYS A 25 -3.67 -12.99 4.44
CA LYS A 25 -4.39 -14.27 4.55
C LYS A 25 -3.62 -15.42 3.92
N ARG A 26 -2.95 -15.19 2.80
CA ARG A 26 -2.12 -16.21 2.18
C ARG A 26 -0.97 -16.65 3.10
N LEU A 27 -0.34 -15.71 3.81
CA LEU A 27 0.69 -16.04 4.79
C LEU A 27 0.12 -16.82 5.99
N GLU A 28 -1.10 -16.51 6.45
CA GLU A 28 -1.79 -17.31 7.48
C GLU A 28 -2.04 -18.75 7.00
N GLU A 29 -2.53 -18.94 5.77
CA GLU A 29 -2.77 -20.27 5.17
C GLU A 29 -1.49 -21.11 5.05
N LEU A 30 -0.35 -20.46 4.82
CA LEU A 30 0.96 -21.10 4.79
C LEU A 30 1.52 -21.41 6.20
N GLY A 31 0.75 -21.17 7.26
CA GLY A 31 1.13 -21.47 8.65
C GLY A 31 2.02 -20.42 9.28
N HIS A 32 2.06 -19.19 8.75
CA HIS A 32 2.81 -18.08 9.33
C HIS A 32 1.93 -17.17 10.20
N SER A 33 2.58 -16.33 11.00
CA SER A 33 1.92 -15.34 11.86
C SER A 33 2.24 -13.93 11.36
N PRO A 34 1.45 -13.39 10.42
CA PRO A 34 1.70 -12.09 9.84
C PRO A 34 1.34 -10.93 10.78
N LYS A 35 2.09 -9.83 10.65
CA LYS A 35 1.87 -8.53 11.28
C LYS A 35 2.03 -7.45 10.23
N LEU A 36 1.11 -6.50 10.15
CA LEU A 36 1.28 -5.30 9.33
C LEU A 36 2.23 -4.33 10.05
N LEU A 37 3.33 -3.98 9.40
CA LEU A 37 4.32 -3.06 9.94
C LEU A 37 3.89 -1.62 9.69
N THR A 38 3.64 -0.91 10.78
CA THR A 38 3.18 0.48 10.79
C THR A 38 4.35 1.45 10.73
N TYR A 39 4.16 2.56 10.02
CA TYR A 39 5.15 3.62 9.82
C TYR A 39 4.46 4.95 9.56
N ARG A 40 5.16 6.07 9.79
CA ARG A 40 4.67 7.38 9.38
C ARG A 40 5.06 7.63 7.93
N LYS A 41 4.07 7.75 7.04
CA LYS A 41 4.32 8.06 5.62
C LYS A 41 5.03 9.41 5.47
N ASN A 42 6.10 9.41 4.67
CA ASN A 42 6.83 10.60 4.27
C ASN A 42 6.11 11.31 3.10
N TYR A 43 6.04 12.64 3.16
CA TYR A 43 5.37 13.50 2.18
C TYR A 43 6.28 14.64 1.64
N ASP A 44 7.60 14.46 1.70
CA ASP A 44 8.58 15.52 1.38
C ASP A 44 8.47 16.00 -0.08
N PHE A 45 7.99 15.15 -0.99
CA PHE A 45 7.81 15.49 -2.40
C PHE A 45 6.39 15.96 -2.74
N ASN A 46 5.45 15.87 -1.80
CA ASN A 46 4.07 16.33 -1.96
C ASN A 46 3.52 16.96 -0.67
N ILE A 47 4.01 18.14 -0.34
CA ILE A 47 3.65 18.88 0.89
C ILE A 47 2.14 19.12 0.98
N ASN A 48 1.44 19.29 -0.15
CA ASN A 48 -0.02 19.47 -0.19
C ASN A 48 -0.80 18.23 0.27
N GLU A 49 -0.26 17.03 0.06
CA GLU A 49 -0.83 15.80 0.62
C GLU A 49 -0.58 15.67 2.11
N ASN A 50 0.55 16.19 2.59
CA ASN A 50 0.88 16.20 4.00
C ASN A 50 -0.22 16.88 4.85
N PHE A 51 -0.73 18.02 4.36
CA PHE A 51 -1.84 18.74 5.00
C PHE A 51 -3.19 18.02 4.95
N LYS A 52 -3.39 17.10 3.99
CA LYS A 52 -4.63 16.30 3.89
C LYS A 52 -4.62 15.11 4.85
N ASN A 53 -3.44 14.49 5.02
CA ASN A 53 -3.32 13.22 5.74
C ASN A 53 -2.83 13.39 7.20
N GLN A 54 -2.28 14.55 7.56
CA GLN A 54 -2.04 14.91 8.95
C GLN A 54 -3.18 15.78 9.48
N VAL A 55 -3.96 15.25 10.43
CA VAL A 55 -5.04 15.98 11.11
C VAL A 55 -4.41 17.01 12.05
N SER A 56 -4.16 18.21 11.54
CA SER A 56 -3.80 19.39 12.32
C SER A 56 -4.98 20.37 12.31
N ILE A 57 -5.10 21.21 13.33
CA ILE A 57 -6.12 22.29 13.41
C ILE A 57 -6.12 23.16 12.12
N LYS A 58 -4.97 23.23 11.43
CA LYS A 58 -4.80 23.95 10.15
C LYS A 58 -5.47 23.30 8.94
N SER A 59 -5.86 22.02 8.99
CA SER A 59 -6.56 21.33 7.88
C SER A 59 -8.08 21.43 7.96
N ILE A 60 -8.64 21.89 9.08
CA ILE A 60 -10.09 22.06 9.30
C ILE A 60 -10.75 22.95 8.22
N PRO A 61 -10.20 24.12 7.84
CA PRO A 61 -10.79 24.95 6.78
C PRO A 61 -10.74 24.28 5.40
N PHE A 62 -9.71 23.46 5.15
CA PHE A 62 -9.54 22.71 3.91
C PHE A 62 -10.58 21.59 3.79
N PHE A 63 -10.82 20.83 4.87
CA PHE A 63 -11.86 19.81 4.91
C PHE A 63 -13.25 20.42 4.75
N LEU A 64 -13.55 21.54 5.42
CA LEU A 64 -14.81 22.27 5.25
C LEU A 64 -15.04 22.69 3.78
N LYS A 65 -14.04 23.35 3.17
CA LYS A 65 -14.17 23.92 1.83
C LYS A 65 -14.23 22.85 0.72
N ASN A 66 -13.44 21.77 0.82
CA ASN A 66 -13.35 20.79 -0.26
C ASN A 66 -14.32 19.60 -0.13
N TYR A 67 -14.73 19.22 1.07
CA TYR A 67 -15.70 18.13 1.25
C TYR A 67 -17.13 18.66 1.35
N LEU A 68 -17.41 19.63 2.23
CA LEU A 68 -18.79 20.09 2.45
C LEU A 68 -19.31 20.94 1.28
N ILE A 69 -18.52 21.89 0.78
CA ILE A 69 -18.96 22.85 -0.25
C ILE A 69 -18.87 22.26 -1.67
N LYS A 70 -17.80 21.51 -2.01
CA LYS A 70 -17.58 20.98 -3.37
C LYS A 70 -18.22 19.61 -3.65
N LYS A 71 -18.32 18.72 -2.66
CA LYS A 71 -18.86 17.35 -2.83
C LYS A 71 -20.28 17.19 -2.30
N GLY A 72 -20.76 18.12 -1.48
CA GLY A 72 -22.06 18.07 -0.83
C GLY A 72 -22.07 17.24 0.45
N LEU A 73 -23.01 17.54 1.34
CA LEU A 73 -23.15 16.93 2.67
C LEU A 73 -23.37 15.41 2.61
N GLY A 74 -24.24 14.94 1.70
CA GLY A 74 -24.58 13.52 1.59
C GLY A 74 -23.38 12.64 1.19
N LEU A 75 -22.63 13.03 0.16
CA LEU A 75 -21.44 12.30 -0.29
C LEU A 75 -20.32 12.34 0.74
N THR A 76 -20.19 13.45 1.47
CA THR A 76 -19.21 13.59 2.56
C THR A 76 -19.53 12.65 3.72
N LEU A 77 -20.80 12.62 4.15
CA LEU A 77 -21.27 11.70 5.20
C LEU A 77 -21.11 10.23 4.78
N HIS A 78 -21.44 9.90 3.53
CA HIS A 78 -21.25 8.56 2.98
C HIS A 78 -19.77 8.13 3.03
N ASN A 79 -18.86 8.98 2.56
CA ASN A 79 -17.43 8.69 2.58
C ASN A 79 -16.87 8.57 4.01
N ALA A 80 -17.32 9.42 4.94
CA ALA A 80 -16.91 9.34 6.34
C ALA A 80 -17.39 8.04 7.01
N ARG A 81 -18.62 7.61 6.73
CA ARG A 81 -19.16 6.32 7.18
C ARG A 81 -18.35 5.15 6.59
N LYS A 82 -18.11 5.16 5.29
CA LYS A 82 -17.29 4.16 4.59
C LYS A 82 -15.89 4.06 5.20
N TYR A 83 -15.24 5.20 5.45
CA TYR A 83 -13.94 5.25 6.10
C TYR A 83 -13.95 4.60 7.49
N LYS A 84 -14.93 4.93 8.34
CA LYS A 84 -15.06 4.33 9.68
C LYS A 84 -15.28 2.82 9.64
N VAL A 85 -16.12 2.34 8.72
CA VAL A 85 -16.36 0.90 8.54
C VAL A 85 -15.07 0.18 8.14
N ASN A 86 -14.36 0.71 7.14
CA ASN A 86 -13.08 0.15 6.69
C ASN A 86 -12.01 0.18 7.79
N GLN A 87 -11.92 1.27 8.54
CA GLN A 87 -10.98 1.40 9.64
C GLN A 87 -11.26 0.36 10.73
N LYS A 88 -12.52 0.21 11.14
CA LYS A 88 -12.92 -0.81 12.11
C LYS A 88 -12.54 -2.21 11.62
N TYR A 89 -12.86 -2.53 10.36
CA TYR A 89 -12.52 -3.82 9.76
C TYR A 89 -11.01 -4.08 9.79
N ARG A 90 -10.18 -3.10 9.42
CA ARG A 90 -8.72 -3.22 9.46
C ARG A 90 -8.21 -3.54 10.87
N LEU A 91 -8.64 -2.76 11.86
CA LEU A 91 -8.21 -2.92 13.25
C LEU A 91 -8.65 -4.25 13.88
N THR A 92 -9.76 -4.84 13.42
CA THR A 92 -10.22 -6.14 13.92
C THR A 92 -9.65 -7.34 13.17
N THR A 93 -9.19 -7.14 11.93
CA THR A 93 -8.75 -8.23 11.05
C THR A 93 -7.24 -8.48 11.14
N PHE A 94 -6.46 -7.43 11.35
CA PHE A 94 -5.01 -7.50 11.25
C PHE A 94 -4.32 -7.18 12.58
N LYS A 95 -3.15 -7.79 12.79
CA LYS A 95 -2.21 -7.40 13.84
C LYS A 95 -1.26 -6.33 13.31
N TYR A 96 -0.94 -5.37 14.17
CA TYR A 96 -0.09 -4.23 13.82
C TYR A 96 1.08 -4.12 14.79
N GLU A 97 2.25 -3.76 14.28
CA GLU A 97 3.42 -3.46 15.09
C GLU A 97 4.26 -2.38 14.40
N ASN A 98 5.13 -1.66 15.12
CA ASN A 98 5.96 -0.63 14.50
C ASN A 98 7.14 -1.27 13.75
N TYR A 99 7.37 -0.86 12.50
CA TYR A 99 8.36 -1.49 11.62
C TYR A 99 9.79 -1.59 12.20
N ALA A 100 10.18 -0.64 13.05
CA ALA A 100 11.55 -0.52 13.55
C ALA A 100 11.80 -1.32 14.83
N ILE A 101 10.76 -1.81 15.51
CA ILE A 101 10.86 -2.55 16.77
C ILE A 101 10.04 -3.83 16.79
N ALA A 102 9.39 -4.15 15.67
CA ALA A 102 8.55 -5.33 15.56
C ALA A 102 9.36 -6.61 15.82
N ASP A 103 8.80 -7.54 16.59
CA ASP A 103 9.41 -8.84 16.81
C ASP A 103 8.98 -9.78 15.68
N ILE A 104 9.86 -9.91 14.68
CA ILE A 104 9.63 -10.62 13.42
C ILE A 104 10.87 -11.40 12.99
N ASP A 105 10.65 -12.57 12.40
CA ASP A 105 11.73 -13.40 11.83
C ASP A 105 12.15 -12.86 10.46
N ILE A 106 11.18 -12.37 9.68
CA ILE A 106 11.31 -11.93 8.29
C ILE A 106 10.35 -10.79 7.97
N ALA A 107 10.76 -9.89 7.08
CA ALA A 107 9.93 -8.84 6.51
C ALA A 107 9.64 -9.07 5.02
N VAL A 108 8.40 -8.86 4.60
CA VAL A 108 7.95 -8.87 3.21
C VAL A 108 7.55 -7.46 2.83
N VAL A 109 8.19 -6.89 1.81
CA VAL A 109 7.82 -5.59 1.24
C VAL A 109 6.87 -5.81 0.06
N GLY A 110 5.74 -5.10 0.05
CA GLY A 110 4.69 -5.22 -0.95
C GLY A 110 3.42 -5.89 -0.41
N SER A 111 2.46 -6.23 -1.26
CA SER A 111 2.32 -5.77 -2.65
C SER A 111 1.78 -4.33 -2.71
N ASP A 112 1.71 -3.71 -3.91
CA ASP A 112 1.35 -2.31 -4.25
C ASP A 112 2.56 -1.42 -4.63
N GLU A 113 2.31 -0.14 -4.97
CA GLU A 113 3.28 0.90 -5.35
C GLU A 113 4.15 1.37 -4.15
N VAL A 114 4.74 0.42 -3.43
CA VAL A 114 5.53 0.63 -2.21
C VAL A 114 6.90 1.27 -2.50
N PHE A 115 7.42 1.14 -3.73
CA PHE A 115 8.65 1.79 -4.16
C PHE A 115 8.44 3.18 -4.78
N SER A 116 7.19 3.65 -4.88
CA SER A 116 6.86 4.94 -5.48
C SER A 116 7.40 6.13 -4.68
N LEU A 117 7.94 7.11 -5.41
CA LEU A 117 8.40 8.41 -4.92
C LEU A 117 7.34 9.51 -5.13
N GLU A 118 6.07 9.17 -5.35
CA GLU A 118 5.02 10.18 -5.61
C GLU A 118 4.85 11.13 -4.42
N SER A 119 4.58 10.60 -3.23
CA SER A 119 4.41 11.40 -2.01
C SER A 119 5.75 11.77 -1.36
N GLY A 120 6.71 10.86 -1.33
CA GLY A 120 7.95 11.01 -0.58
C GLY A 120 8.66 9.68 -0.38
N VAL A 121 9.81 9.72 0.30
CA VAL A 121 10.69 8.55 0.47
C VAL A 121 10.36 7.81 1.77
N ASN A 122 9.95 6.55 1.65
CA ASN A 122 9.66 5.69 2.80
C ASN A 122 10.78 4.64 2.93
N ILE A 123 11.83 4.96 3.69
CA ILE A 123 13.09 4.17 3.71
C ILE A 123 12.90 2.69 4.05
N MET A 124 11.91 2.39 4.90
CA MET A 124 11.58 1.03 5.31
C MET A 124 11.06 0.17 4.16
N MET A 125 10.41 0.79 3.16
CA MET A 125 9.99 0.06 1.96
C MET A 125 11.19 -0.44 1.16
N TYR A 126 12.34 0.21 1.24
CA TYR A 126 13.57 -0.28 0.60
C TYR A 126 14.39 -1.19 1.54
N GLY A 127 13.85 -1.60 2.69
CA GLY A 127 14.51 -2.49 3.65
C GLY A 127 15.41 -1.79 4.68
N HIS A 128 15.40 -0.45 4.77
CA HIS A 128 16.19 0.26 5.77
C HIS A 128 15.45 0.37 7.11
N ALA A 129 16.20 0.23 8.22
CA ALA A 129 15.69 0.38 9.59
C ALA A 129 14.53 -0.56 9.96
N VAL A 130 14.39 -1.68 9.26
CA VAL A 130 13.46 -2.76 9.61
C VAL A 130 14.14 -3.66 10.66
N ASN A 131 13.41 -4.11 11.68
CA ASN A 131 13.95 -4.93 12.78
C ASN A 131 14.22 -6.40 12.40
N THR A 132 14.81 -6.65 11.24
CA THR A 132 15.27 -7.98 10.79
C THR A 132 16.22 -7.82 9.60
N ASP A 133 17.20 -8.71 9.50
CA ASP A 133 18.07 -8.81 8.32
C ASP A 133 17.49 -9.74 7.24
N ASN A 134 16.40 -10.46 7.54
CA ASN A 134 15.70 -11.30 6.57
C ASN A 134 14.61 -10.46 5.90
N ILE A 135 14.90 -9.88 4.73
CA ILE A 135 13.94 -9.06 3.99
C ILE A 135 13.74 -9.66 2.59
N ILE A 136 12.49 -9.79 2.17
CA ILE A 136 12.09 -10.18 0.82
C ILE A 136 11.07 -9.18 0.26
N SER A 137 10.87 -9.15 -1.05
CA SER A 137 9.75 -8.44 -1.66
C SER A 137 8.79 -9.39 -2.37
N TYR A 138 7.49 -9.08 -2.30
CA TYR A 138 6.45 -9.78 -3.05
C TYR A 138 5.61 -8.79 -3.85
N ALA A 139 5.69 -8.88 -5.19
CA ALA A 139 4.94 -8.06 -6.13
C ALA A 139 4.97 -6.54 -5.81
N PRO A 140 6.13 -5.92 -5.50
CA PRO A 140 6.20 -4.47 -5.35
C PRO A 140 6.09 -3.79 -6.72
N SER A 141 5.67 -2.52 -6.72
CA SER A 141 5.71 -1.64 -7.90
C SER A 141 6.41 -0.31 -7.61
N PHE A 142 7.12 0.22 -8.60
CA PHE A 142 7.55 1.63 -8.63
C PHE A 142 6.42 2.60 -9.02
N GLY A 143 5.27 2.09 -9.48
CA GLY A 143 4.16 2.90 -9.97
C GLY A 143 4.62 3.82 -11.09
N GLN A 144 4.38 5.12 -10.94
CA GLN A 144 4.80 6.15 -11.90
C GLN A 144 6.25 6.61 -11.73
N THR A 145 7.02 6.02 -10.82
CA THR A 145 8.41 6.42 -10.56
C THR A 145 9.33 5.81 -11.60
N ASP A 146 10.01 6.68 -12.36
CA ASP A 146 11.05 6.30 -13.31
C ASP A 146 12.45 6.65 -12.79
N ILE A 147 13.48 6.25 -13.54
CA ILE A 147 14.87 6.50 -13.18
C ILE A 147 15.16 8.00 -13.09
N ASN A 148 14.58 8.81 -13.97
CA ASN A 148 14.77 10.26 -13.99
C ASN A 148 14.28 10.89 -12.69
N ARG A 149 13.12 10.45 -12.17
CA ARG A 149 12.60 10.93 -10.89
C ARG A 149 13.50 10.51 -9.73
N ILE A 150 14.02 9.28 -9.73
CA ILE A 150 14.97 8.83 -8.71
C ILE A 150 16.22 9.73 -8.67
N GLU A 151 16.79 10.03 -9.84
CA GLU A 151 17.98 10.90 -9.94
C GLU A 151 17.66 12.34 -9.53
N LYS A 152 16.55 12.90 -10.03
CA LYS A 152 16.11 14.26 -9.69
C LYS A 152 15.86 14.45 -8.19
N CYS A 153 15.37 13.42 -7.52
CA CYS A 153 15.14 13.40 -6.09
C CYS A 153 16.37 12.97 -5.27
N HIS A 154 17.53 12.73 -5.91
CA HIS A 154 18.76 12.26 -5.27
C HIS A 154 18.57 10.99 -4.43
N CYS A 155 17.68 10.09 -4.85
CA CYS A 155 17.30 8.90 -4.10
C CYS A 155 18.05 7.63 -4.53
N ARG A 156 18.86 7.68 -5.59
CA ARG A 156 19.51 6.50 -6.19
C ARG A 156 20.25 5.66 -5.15
N ASN A 157 21.18 6.27 -4.40
CA ASN A 157 22.02 5.55 -3.44
C ASN A 157 21.21 4.93 -2.31
N LEU A 158 20.18 5.62 -1.81
CA LEU A 158 19.30 5.10 -0.77
C LEU A 158 18.52 3.88 -1.26
N ILE A 159 17.92 3.97 -2.45
CA ILE A 159 17.11 2.90 -3.02
C ILE A 159 18.00 1.71 -3.36
N SER A 160 19.08 1.92 -4.12
CA SER A 160 20.01 0.84 -4.51
C SER A 160 20.57 0.12 -3.28
N SER A 161 21.09 0.86 -2.27
CA SER A 161 21.65 0.24 -1.07
C SER A 161 20.63 -0.53 -0.22
N GLY A 162 19.35 -0.18 -0.31
CA GLY A 162 18.28 -0.89 0.36
C GLY A 162 17.91 -2.17 -0.40
N LEU A 163 17.59 -2.03 -1.70
CA LEU A 163 17.22 -3.14 -2.56
C LEU A 163 18.30 -4.22 -2.63
N SER A 164 19.59 -3.84 -2.63
CA SER A 164 20.71 -4.80 -2.61
C SER A 164 20.77 -5.68 -1.35
N LYS A 165 20.05 -5.34 -0.28
CA LYS A 165 19.97 -6.16 0.95
C LYS A 165 18.79 -7.13 0.96
N ILE A 166 17.86 -6.97 0.01
CA ILE A 166 16.68 -7.83 -0.10
C ILE A 166 17.12 -9.20 -0.61
N LYS A 167 16.89 -10.25 0.18
CA LYS A 167 17.37 -11.62 -0.07
C LYS A 167 16.69 -12.29 -1.25
N ALA A 168 15.42 -11.96 -1.48
CA ALA A 168 14.65 -12.41 -2.63
C ALA A 168 13.75 -11.26 -3.08
N ILE A 169 13.93 -10.84 -4.32
CA ILE A 169 13.26 -9.67 -4.89
C ILE A 169 12.42 -10.09 -6.09
N SER A 170 11.16 -9.72 -6.06
CA SER A 170 10.21 -9.89 -7.16
C SER A 170 9.70 -8.54 -7.67
N ALA A 171 9.00 -8.56 -8.79
CA ALA A 171 8.33 -7.42 -9.40
C ALA A 171 6.91 -7.81 -9.84
N ILE A 172 5.97 -6.85 -9.86
CA ILE A 172 4.61 -7.08 -10.37
C ILE A 172 4.47 -6.76 -11.87
N ASP A 173 5.37 -5.93 -12.40
CA ASP A 173 5.32 -5.39 -13.76
C ASP A 173 6.74 -5.22 -14.34
N ASP A 174 6.81 -5.14 -15.67
CA ASP A 174 8.06 -5.00 -16.42
C ASP A 174 8.83 -3.73 -16.05
N ASN A 175 8.12 -2.63 -15.81
CA ASN A 175 8.75 -1.36 -15.42
C ASN A 175 9.51 -1.52 -14.10
N THR A 176 8.92 -2.19 -13.11
CA THR A 176 9.55 -2.43 -11.82
C THR A 176 10.72 -3.38 -11.94
N MET A 177 10.60 -4.42 -12.77
CA MET A 177 11.71 -5.31 -13.08
C MET A 177 12.90 -4.55 -13.67
N GLU A 178 12.68 -3.77 -14.74
CA GLU A 178 13.72 -2.95 -15.37
C GLU A 178 14.35 -1.95 -14.40
N MET A 179 13.54 -1.34 -13.52
CA MET A 179 14.03 -0.39 -12.52
C MET A 179 14.96 -1.07 -11.51
N ILE A 180 14.60 -2.26 -11.03
CA ILE A 180 15.45 -3.06 -10.12
C ILE A 180 16.76 -3.42 -10.82
N GLU A 181 16.70 -3.91 -12.05
CA GLU A 181 17.88 -4.25 -12.84
C GLU A 181 18.82 -3.04 -13.03
N LYS A 182 18.27 -1.88 -13.40
CA LYS A 182 19.05 -0.63 -13.57
C LYS A 182 19.65 -0.09 -12.26
N LEU A 183 19.03 -0.38 -11.11
CA LEU A 183 19.45 0.16 -9.82
C LEU A 183 20.47 -0.72 -9.11
N ILE A 184 20.37 -2.05 -9.24
CA ILE A 184 21.21 -3.00 -8.49
C ILE A 184 21.79 -4.14 -9.34
N GLY A 185 21.50 -4.22 -10.64
CA GLY A 185 22.04 -5.23 -11.55
C GLY A 185 21.46 -6.64 -11.36
N ILE A 186 20.28 -6.74 -10.75
CA ILE A 186 19.57 -8.01 -10.52
C ILE A 186 18.28 -8.00 -11.32
N GLU A 187 18.02 -9.05 -12.08
CA GLU A 187 16.74 -9.28 -12.75
C GLU A 187 15.78 -9.99 -11.77
N PRO A 188 14.74 -9.31 -11.25
CA PRO A 188 13.78 -9.93 -10.33
C PRO A 188 12.82 -10.87 -11.06
N THR A 189 12.28 -11.86 -10.35
CA THR A 189 11.17 -12.67 -10.88
C THR A 189 9.90 -11.83 -10.95
N ILE A 190 9.25 -11.81 -12.11
CA ILE A 190 7.90 -11.24 -12.24
C ILE A 190 6.88 -12.22 -11.65
N VAL A 191 6.05 -11.73 -10.74
CA VAL A 191 5.01 -12.51 -10.05
C VAL A 191 3.66 -11.82 -10.15
N CYS A 192 2.58 -12.58 -9.98
CA CYS A 192 1.25 -12.00 -9.95
C CYS A 192 0.97 -11.27 -8.63
N ASP A 193 0.05 -10.32 -8.71
CA ASP A 193 -0.56 -9.65 -7.57
C ASP A 193 -1.09 -10.67 -6.55
N PRO A 194 -0.94 -10.45 -5.22
CA PRO A 194 -1.47 -11.37 -4.22
C PRO A 194 -2.99 -11.58 -4.32
N VAL A 195 -3.75 -10.66 -4.89
CA VAL A 195 -5.19 -10.82 -5.15
C VAL A 195 -5.48 -11.95 -6.15
N LEU A 196 -4.54 -12.23 -7.07
CA LEU A 196 -4.64 -13.37 -7.98
C LEU A 196 -4.11 -14.66 -7.36
N LEU A 197 -3.26 -14.56 -6.34
CA LEU A 197 -2.69 -15.70 -5.61
C LEU A 197 -3.66 -16.25 -4.56
N TYR A 198 -4.42 -15.38 -3.89
CA TYR A 198 -5.31 -15.75 -2.80
C TYR A 198 -6.67 -16.22 -3.32
N ASP A 199 -7.12 -17.38 -2.84
CA ASP A 199 -8.40 -17.96 -3.24
C ASP A 199 -9.58 -17.33 -2.47
N PHE A 200 -10.24 -16.37 -3.12
CA PHE A 200 -11.43 -15.73 -2.57
C PHE A 200 -12.70 -16.61 -2.63
N ALA A 201 -12.69 -17.78 -3.28
CA ALA A 201 -13.87 -18.64 -3.37
C ALA A 201 -14.38 -19.07 -1.98
N ASN A 202 -13.45 -19.24 -1.03
CA ASN A 202 -13.75 -19.59 0.35
C ASN A 202 -14.11 -18.36 1.22
N THR A 203 -14.00 -17.15 0.67
CA THR A 203 -14.36 -15.91 1.37
C THR A 203 -15.85 -15.65 1.19
N HIS A 204 -16.67 -16.25 2.04
CA HIS A 204 -18.11 -16.05 2.01
C HIS A 204 -18.50 -14.69 2.61
N VAL A 205 -18.89 -13.75 1.75
CA VAL A 205 -19.50 -12.49 2.17
C VAL A 205 -21.01 -12.61 2.09
N LYS A 206 -21.71 -12.46 3.23
CA LYS A 206 -23.16 -12.32 3.23
C LYS A 206 -23.51 -10.96 2.62
N PHE A 207 -24.17 -10.97 1.48
CA PHE A 207 -24.74 -9.77 0.89
C PHE A 207 -26.12 -10.06 0.30
N ASP A 208 -27.00 -9.07 0.38
CA ASP A 208 -28.32 -9.16 -0.23
C ASP A 208 -28.21 -8.89 -1.72
N LEU A 209 -28.43 -9.93 -2.52
CA LEU A 209 -28.53 -9.80 -3.97
C LEU A 209 -29.74 -8.93 -4.34
N PRO A 210 -29.62 -8.03 -5.33
CA PRO A 210 -30.77 -7.31 -5.85
C PRO A 210 -31.83 -8.30 -6.37
N LYS A 211 -33.08 -8.17 -5.92
CA LYS A 211 -34.19 -9.05 -6.33
C LYS A 211 -34.63 -8.88 -7.79
N GLN A 212 -34.24 -7.76 -8.42
CA GLN A 212 -34.60 -7.40 -9.79
C GLN A 212 -33.44 -7.72 -10.74
N LYS A 213 -33.70 -7.85 -12.04
CA LYS A 213 -32.62 -7.95 -13.04
C LYS A 213 -31.67 -6.76 -12.89
N TYR A 214 -30.38 -7.02 -12.77
CA TYR A 214 -29.37 -6.00 -12.55
C TYR A 214 -28.17 -6.21 -13.48
N LEU A 215 -27.41 -5.13 -13.69
CA LEU A 215 -26.09 -5.13 -14.33
C LEU A 215 -25.08 -4.63 -13.30
N ILE A 216 -23.98 -5.37 -13.12
CA ILE A 216 -22.86 -4.90 -12.30
C ILE A 216 -21.99 -3.99 -13.16
N VAL A 217 -21.76 -2.76 -12.70
CA VAL A 217 -20.91 -1.79 -13.38
C VAL A 217 -19.73 -1.46 -12.48
N TYR A 218 -18.52 -1.78 -12.93
CA TYR A 218 -17.29 -1.30 -12.33
C TYR A 218 -16.87 0.00 -13.01
N ALA A 219 -16.87 1.11 -12.27
CA ALA A 219 -16.57 2.43 -12.80
C ALA A 219 -15.83 3.30 -11.77
N TYR A 220 -15.00 4.21 -12.28
CA TYR A 220 -14.36 5.25 -11.47
C TYR A 220 -15.31 6.40 -11.19
N ASP A 221 -15.15 7.01 -10.01
CA ASP A 221 -15.99 8.10 -9.51
C ASP A 221 -15.70 9.40 -10.32
N ARG A 222 -16.32 9.53 -11.49
CA ARG A 222 -16.27 10.67 -12.46
C ARG A 222 -14.87 11.19 -12.83
N LYS A 223 -14.49 11.11 -14.11
CA LYS A 223 -13.43 11.98 -14.66
C LYS A 223 -13.80 13.44 -14.38
N LYS A 224 -12.88 14.22 -13.79
CA LYS A 224 -12.97 15.68 -13.83
C LYS A 224 -13.12 16.06 -15.30
N ARG A 225 -14.24 16.68 -15.67
CA ARG A 225 -14.32 17.43 -16.93
C ARG A 225 -13.30 18.56 -16.78
N ASN A 226 -12.25 18.53 -17.60
CA ASN A 226 -11.38 19.69 -17.80
C ASN A 226 -12.21 20.82 -18.40
#